data_AF-Q57EE3-F1
#
_entry.id   AF-Q57EE3-F1
#
_cell.length_a   1.000
_cell.length_b   1.000
_cell.length_c   1.000
_cell.angle_alpha   90.00
_cell.angle_beta   90.00
_cell.angle_gamma   90.00
#
_symmetry.space_group_name_H-M   'P 1'
#
loop_
_entity.id
_entity.type
_entity.pdbx_description
1 polymer ?
#
loop_
_entity_poly.entity_id
_entity_poly.type
_entity_poly.pdbx_seq_one_letter_code
_entity_poly.pdbx_strand_id
1 'polypeptide(L)'
;MNIAMTLTFESLVRACAGRRWQRVRRLPLNKIGMSRMQAGASMKTGAAALQKALFEALKNDGELIETLGGERVYDHVPARTPFPYVTLGETMCRDWSTASEEGGEHFLNIQIWARESGRKRVLDIAAKIAMRLDEKPVEIEGHRLVNLMLTEVLARNTDGLGSYLGTMRYRAVTEPA
;
A
#
# COMPACT_ATOMS: atom_id res chain seq x y z
N MET A 1 62.83 -22.39 14.93
CA MET A 1 62.70 -21.12 14.17
C MET A 1 61.23 -20.94 13.81
N ASN A 2 60.41 -20.43 14.73
CA ASN A 2 60.12 -19.04 15.13
C ASN A 2 58.84 -18.52 14.43
N ILE A 3 57.80 -18.45 15.25
CA ILE A 3 56.43 -17.99 14.99
C ILE A 3 56.33 -16.56 15.58
N ALA A 4 55.72 -15.61 14.87
CA ALA A 4 55.30 -14.30 15.38
C ALA A 4 53.93 -14.02 14.76
N MET A 5 52.77 -13.86 15.43
CA MET A 5 52.35 -13.27 16.71
C MET A 5 52.43 -11.72 16.80
N THR A 6 51.26 -11.10 16.53
CA THR A 6 50.52 -10.11 17.35
C THR A 6 50.84 -8.59 17.41
N LEU A 7 49.73 -7.82 17.36
CA LEU A 7 49.36 -6.56 18.08
C LEU A 7 50.02 -5.24 17.57
N THR A 8 49.47 -4.02 17.65
CA THR A 8 48.16 -3.41 18.02
C THR A 8 48.18 -1.96 17.53
N PHE A 9 47.00 -1.42 17.21
CA PHE A 9 46.76 -0.07 16.70
C PHE A 9 46.35 0.87 17.86
N GLU A 10 47.30 1.56 18.48
CA GLU A 10 47.07 2.62 19.50
C GLU A 10 48.38 3.40 19.69
N SER A 11 48.49 4.60 19.11
CA SER A 11 49.36 5.71 19.56
C SER A 11 49.49 6.78 18.46
N LEU A 12 48.76 7.89 18.59
CA LEU A 12 49.38 9.22 18.71
C LEU A 12 48.31 10.28 19.01
N VAL A 13 48.16 10.53 20.31
CA VAL A 13 47.47 11.68 20.88
C VAL A 13 48.47 12.83 21.02
N ARG A 14 48.01 14.05 20.70
CA ARG A 14 48.56 15.40 21.02
C ARG A 14 49.67 15.98 20.13
N ALA A 15 49.29 17.01 19.37
CA ALA A 15 50.11 18.22 19.22
C ALA A 15 49.26 19.48 18.97
N CYS A 16 49.53 20.52 19.77
CA CYS A 16 49.35 21.95 19.50
C CYS A 16 47.96 22.60 19.62
N ALA A 17 47.72 23.12 20.83
CA ALA A 17 46.82 24.23 21.11
C ALA A 17 47.41 25.56 20.62
N GLY A 18 46.58 26.50 20.14
CA GLY A 18 46.91 27.93 20.18
C GLY A 18 46.31 28.85 19.12
N ARG A 19 45.23 29.56 19.51
CA ARG A 19 44.80 30.92 19.11
C ARG A 19 43.71 31.10 18.03
N ARG A 20 42.64 31.75 18.54
CA ARG A 20 41.94 32.95 18.01
C ARG A 20 40.59 32.70 17.31
N TRP A 21 39.55 32.78 18.14
CA TRP A 21 38.26 33.45 17.91
C TRP A 21 38.01 33.96 16.48
N GLN A 22 37.12 33.30 15.73
CA GLN A 22 35.97 33.98 15.15
C GLN A 22 34.71 33.13 15.27
N ARG A 23 33.75 33.77 15.92
CA ARG A 23 32.35 33.42 16.12
C ARG A 23 31.68 33.30 14.74
N VAL A 24 31.58 32.10 14.17
CA VAL A 24 30.64 31.85 13.06
C VAL A 24 29.26 31.92 13.67
N ARG A 25 28.63 33.09 13.55
CA ARG A 25 27.20 33.27 13.83
C ARG A 25 26.46 32.22 13.00
N ARG A 26 25.83 31.27 13.69
CA ARG A 26 24.85 30.35 13.12
C ARG A 26 23.74 31.21 12.53
N LEU A 27 23.76 31.42 11.22
CA LEU A 27 22.67 32.07 10.50
C LEU A 27 21.41 31.23 10.73
N PRO A 28 20.26 31.85 11.02
CA PRO A 28 19.02 31.11 11.12
C PRO A 28 18.73 30.48 9.76
N LEU A 29 18.48 29.16 9.75
CA LEU A 29 17.93 28.48 8.59
C LEU A 29 16.65 29.21 8.19
N ASN A 30 16.76 29.97 7.11
CA ASN A 30 15.68 30.70 6.51
C ASN A 30 14.59 29.70 6.15
N LYS A 31 13.37 29.96 6.62
CA LYS A 31 12.16 29.18 6.35
C LYS A 31 11.82 29.32 4.88
N ILE A 32 12.46 28.53 4.02
CA ILE A 32 12.00 28.31 2.66
C ILE A 32 10.82 27.36 2.77
N GLY A 33 9.68 27.79 2.24
CA GLY A 33 8.37 27.18 2.42
C GLY A 33 8.38 25.68 2.18
N MET A 34 8.44 24.92 3.27
CA MET A 34 7.82 23.60 3.31
C MET A 34 6.33 23.90 3.30
N SER A 35 5.78 23.91 2.08
CA SER A 35 4.37 23.78 1.82
C SER A 35 3.84 22.78 2.84
N ARG A 36 2.93 23.26 3.68
CA ARG A 36 2.27 22.52 4.73
C ARG A 36 1.78 21.22 4.09
N MET A 37 2.56 20.14 4.21
CA MET A 37 2.09 18.79 3.92
C MET A 37 0.78 18.71 4.67
N GLN A 38 -0.31 18.43 3.95
CA GLN A 38 -1.66 18.34 4.46
C GLN A 38 -1.72 17.19 5.49
N ALA A 39 -1.14 17.39 6.67
CA ALA A 39 -1.29 16.57 7.86
C ALA A 39 -2.63 16.96 8.52
N GLY A 40 -3.65 16.81 7.70
CA GLY A 40 -5.03 17.23 7.88
C GLY A 40 -5.84 16.85 6.64
N ALA A 41 -5.40 15.82 5.88
CA ALA A 41 -6.31 15.09 5.02
C ALA A 41 -7.43 14.59 5.94
N SER A 42 -8.54 15.30 5.86
CA SER A 42 -9.69 15.17 6.72
C SER A 42 -10.04 13.70 6.89
N MET A 43 -10.25 13.23 8.12
CA MET A 43 -10.86 11.92 8.43
C MET A 43 -12.27 11.72 7.82
N LYS A 44 -12.71 12.67 6.99
CA LYS A 44 -13.98 12.72 6.26
C LYS A 44 -13.98 12.00 4.91
N THR A 45 -12.86 11.43 4.48
CA THR A 45 -12.73 10.87 3.12
C THR A 45 -13.39 9.50 2.93
N GLY A 46 -14.00 8.88 3.95
CA GLY A 46 -14.72 7.61 3.79
C GLY A 46 -13.86 6.38 3.48
N ALA A 47 -12.53 6.51 3.54
CA ALA A 47 -11.58 5.47 3.15
C ALA A 47 -11.79 4.13 3.89
N ALA A 48 -12.01 4.19 5.22
CA ALA A 48 -12.24 3.00 6.03
C ALA A 48 -13.58 2.32 5.69
N ALA A 49 -14.62 3.12 5.43
CA ALA A 49 -15.93 2.62 5.02
C ALA A 49 -15.86 1.94 3.64
N LEU A 50 -15.13 2.54 2.69
CA LEU A 50 -14.86 1.96 1.38
C LEU A 50 -14.10 0.63 1.47
N GLN A 51 -13.04 0.57 2.27
CA GLN A 51 -12.27 -0.67 2.45
C GLN A 51 -13.12 -1.79 3.08
N LYS A 52 -13.95 -1.47 4.09
CA LYS A 52 -14.89 -2.41 4.69
C LYS A 52 -15.91 -2.92 3.66
N ALA A 53 -16.53 -2.02 2.91
CA ALA A 53 -17.54 -2.37 1.90
C ALA A 53 -16.95 -3.27 0.80
N LEU A 54 -15.73 -2.98 0.33
CA LEU A 54 -15.03 -3.81 -0.64
C LEU A 54 -14.67 -5.19 -0.07
N PHE A 55 -14.19 -5.24 1.16
CA PHE A 55 -13.89 -6.51 1.83
C PHE A 55 -15.13 -7.39 1.94
N GLU A 56 -16.25 -6.83 2.40
CA GLU A 56 -17.52 -7.56 2.52
C GLU A 56 -18.07 -7.98 1.15
N ALA A 57 -17.95 -7.13 0.12
CA ALA A 57 -18.40 -7.44 -1.23
C ALA A 57 -17.64 -8.62 -1.84
N LEU A 58 -16.32 -8.69 -1.64
CA LEU A 58 -15.47 -9.78 -2.14
C LEU A 58 -15.58 -11.04 -1.29
N LYS A 59 -15.67 -10.90 0.03
CA LYS A 59 -15.78 -12.04 0.95
C LYS A 59 -17.10 -12.80 0.75
N ASN A 60 -18.20 -12.12 0.46
CA ASN A 60 -19.52 -12.74 0.29
C ASN A 60 -19.80 -13.19 -1.16
N ASP A 61 -18.82 -13.10 -2.06
CA ASP A 61 -19.01 -13.49 -3.45
C ASP A 61 -18.84 -15.00 -3.66
N GLY A 62 -19.94 -15.69 -3.96
CA GLY A 62 -19.97 -17.15 -4.11
C GLY A 62 -19.05 -17.66 -5.23
N GLU A 63 -19.02 -16.98 -6.39
CA GLU A 63 -18.18 -17.40 -7.51
C GLU A 63 -16.68 -17.25 -7.20
N LEU A 64 -16.30 -16.18 -6.49
CA LEU A 64 -14.94 -15.99 -6.03
C LEU A 64 -14.56 -17.03 -4.97
N ILE A 65 -15.44 -17.31 -3.99
CA ILE A 65 -15.24 -18.36 -2.98
C ILE A 65 -15.00 -19.72 -3.64
N GLU A 66 -15.83 -20.10 -4.62
CA GLU A 66 -15.67 -21.36 -5.35
C GLU A 66 -14.34 -21.42 -6.11
N THR A 67 -13.94 -20.32 -6.73
CA THR A 67 -12.68 -20.22 -7.48
C THR A 67 -11.46 -20.31 -6.56
N LEU A 68 -11.54 -19.74 -5.36
CA LEU A 68 -10.47 -19.77 -4.37
C LEU A 68 -10.44 -21.09 -3.58
N GLY A 69 -11.53 -21.87 -3.58
CA GLY A 69 -11.68 -23.07 -2.78
C GLY A 69 -11.93 -22.75 -1.30
N GLY A 70 -12.74 -21.73 -1.03
CA GLY A 70 -13.15 -21.27 0.30
C GLY A 70 -13.11 -19.74 0.45
N GLU A 71 -13.50 -19.25 1.63
CA GLU A 71 -13.42 -17.84 2.01
C GLU A 71 -11.96 -17.40 2.22
N ARG A 72 -11.22 -17.22 1.12
CA ARG A 72 -9.79 -16.89 1.13
C ARG A 72 -9.51 -15.44 0.75
N VAL A 73 -10.36 -14.54 1.22
CA VAL A 73 -10.15 -13.09 1.13
C VAL A 73 -9.74 -12.60 2.52
N TYR A 74 -8.55 -12.00 2.62
CA TYR A 74 -7.96 -11.62 3.90
C TYR A 74 -7.52 -10.15 3.88
N ASP A 75 -7.75 -9.45 4.99
CA ASP A 75 -7.09 -8.17 5.26
C ASP A 75 -5.74 -8.42 5.94
N HIS A 76 -5.76 -9.21 7.02
CA HIS A 76 -4.55 -9.76 7.64
C HIS A 76 -4.41 -11.25 7.34
N VAL A 77 -3.31 -11.63 6.66
CA VAL A 77 -3.09 -13.01 6.21
C VAL A 77 -2.63 -13.90 7.37
N PRO A 78 -3.38 -14.97 7.71
CA PRO A 78 -2.92 -15.97 8.67
C PRO A 78 -1.67 -16.71 8.18
N ALA A 79 -0.83 -17.16 9.12
CA ALA A 79 0.29 -18.02 8.79
C ALA A 79 -0.19 -19.32 8.11
N ARG A 80 0.55 -19.78 7.09
CA ARG A 80 0.27 -21.02 6.34
C ARG A 80 -1.07 -21.04 5.58
N THR A 81 -1.53 -19.87 5.11
CA THR A 81 -2.72 -19.77 4.24
C THR A 81 -2.52 -20.56 2.94
N PRO A 82 -3.46 -21.44 2.55
CA PRO A 82 -3.39 -22.18 1.30
C PRO A 82 -3.62 -21.27 0.08
N PHE A 83 -2.89 -21.54 -1.01
CA PHE A 83 -3.09 -20.85 -2.29
C PHE A 83 -4.27 -21.47 -3.07
N PRO A 84 -4.95 -20.70 -3.95
CA PRO A 84 -4.85 -19.25 -4.11
C PRO A 84 -5.63 -18.48 -3.03
N TYR A 85 -5.22 -17.24 -2.75
CA TYR A 85 -5.93 -16.32 -1.84
C TYR A 85 -5.81 -14.88 -2.32
N VAL A 86 -6.70 -14.02 -1.84
CA VAL A 86 -6.78 -12.60 -2.19
C VAL A 86 -6.54 -11.77 -0.94
N THR A 87 -5.81 -10.68 -1.08
CA THR A 87 -5.56 -9.71 -0.01
C THR A 87 -5.91 -8.30 -0.44
N LEU A 88 -6.42 -7.51 0.49
CA LEU A 88 -6.49 -6.06 0.31
C LEU A 88 -5.12 -5.48 0.68
N GLY A 89 -4.49 -4.83 -0.29
CA GLY A 89 -3.18 -4.23 -0.14
C GLY A 89 -3.25 -2.79 0.35
N GLU A 90 -2.19 -2.05 0.04
CA GLU A 90 -2.09 -0.63 0.39
C GLU A 90 -3.23 0.20 -0.19
N THR A 91 -3.75 1.10 0.63
CA THR A 91 -4.74 2.11 0.26
C THR A 91 -4.12 3.49 0.42
N MET A 92 -4.14 4.29 -0.65
CA MET A 92 -3.70 5.69 -0.61
C MET A 92 -4.91 6.59 -0.81
N CYS A 93 -5.09 7.56 0.08
CA CYS A 93 -6.20 8.50 0.03
C CYS A 93 -5.69 9.91 -0.26
N ARG A 94 -6.41 10.64 -1.09
CA ARG A 94 -6.16 12.04 -1.44
C ARG A 94 -7.44 12.84 -1.27
N ASP A 95 -7.27 14.09 -0.85
CA ASP A 95 -8.37 15.04 -0.82
C ASP A 95 -8.78 15.38 -2.26
N TRP A 96 -10.06 15.22 -2.56
CA TRP A 96 -10.69 15.56 -3.84
C TRP A 96 -11.83 16.58 -3.62
N SER A 97 -11.76 17.36 -2.55
CA SER A 97 -12.74 18.39 -2.28
C SER A 97 -12.62 19.56 -3.25
N THR A 98 -13.75 20.11 -3.68
CA THR A 98 -13.85 21.37 -4.42
C THR A 98 -14.18 22.51 -3.47
N ALA A 99 -14.34 23.73 -3.99
CA ALA A 99 -14.76 24.87 -3.17
C ALA A 99 -16.19 24.72 -2.61
N SER A 100 -17.01 23.86 -3.21
CA SER A 100 -18.42 23.66 -2.86
C SER A 100 -18.74 22.26 -2.36
N GLU A 101 -17.94 21.25 -2.70
CA GLU A 101 -18.24 19.84 -2.45
C GLU A 101 -17.06 19.17 -1.73
N GLU A 102 -17.35 18.33 -0.72
CA GLU A 102 -16.34 17.51 -0.06
C GLU A 102 -16.20 16.18 -0.81
N GLY A 103 -14.96 15.73 -1.06
CA GLY A 103 -14.70 14.52 -1.83
C GLY A 103 -13.39 13.85 -1.44
N GLY A 104 -13.35 12.52 -1.53
CA GLY A 104 -12.16 11.70 -1.34
C GLY A 104 -11.82 10.91 -2.58
N GLU A 105 -10.57 10.99 -3.03
CA GLU A 105 -10.01 10.10 -4.06
C GLU A 105 -9.16 9.02 -3.40
N HIS A 106 -9.42 7.76 -3.74
CA HIS A 106 -8.76 6.61 -3.15
C HIS A 106 -8.12 5.74 -4.22
N PHE A 107 -6.90 5.31 -3.96
CA PHE A 107 -6.19 4.32 -4.77
C PHE A 107 -6.08 3.05 -3.95
N LEU A 108 -6.71 2.00 -4.43
CA LEU A 108 -6.84 0.71 -3.76
C LEU A 108 -6.07 -0.35 -4.54
N ASN A 109 -5.35 -1.21 -3.83
CA ASN A 109 -4.67 -2.34 -4.44
C ASN A 109 -5.32 -3.65 -3.97
N ILE A 110 -5.86 -4.43 -4.90
CA ILE A 110 -6.27 -5.81 -4.64
C ILE A 110 -5.15 -6.73 -5.09
N GLN A 111 -4.65 -7.56 -4.19
CA GLN A 111 -3.54 -8.46 -4.44
C GLN A 111 -4.04 -9.90 -4.51
N ILE A 112 -3.61 -10.63 -5.53
CA ILE A 112 -4.00 -12.01 -5.79
C ILE A 112 -2.74 -12.87 -5.70
N TRP A 113 -2.77 -13.87 -4.83
CA TRP A 113 -1.64 -14.76 -4.60
C TRP A 113 -1.98 -16.15 -5.15
N ALA A 114 -1.16 -16.62 -6.08
CA ALA A 114 -1.27 -17.97 -6.64
C ALA A 114 0.11 -18.64 -6.68
N ARG A 115 0.14 -19.96 -6.75
CA ARG A 115 1.38 -20.74 -7.01
C ARG A 115 1.23 -21.60 -8.25
N GLU A 116 0.10 -22.29 -8.35
CA GLU A 116 -0.21 -23.21 -9.42
C GLU A 116 -0.71 -22.46 -10.68
N SER A 117 -0.47 -23.05 -11.86
CA SER A 117 -0.91 -22.56 -13.17
C SER A 117 -0.43 -21.15 -13.58
N GLY A 118 0.49 -20.56 -12.81
CA GLY A 118 1.23 -19.36 -13.16
C GLY A 118 0.39 -18.09 -13.26
N ARG A 119 0.79 -17.18 -14.15
CA ARG A 119 0.11 -15.90 -14.40
C ARG A 119 -1.33 -16.07 -14.87
N LYS A 120 -1.64 -17.17 -15.57
CA LYS A 120 -3.00 -17.43 -16.08
C LYS A 120 -4.01 -17.48 -14.94
N ARG A 121 -3.72 -18.25 -13.88
CA ARG A 121 -4.63 -18.37 -12.72
C ARG A 121 -4.88 -17.03 -12.04
N VAL A 122 -3.85 -16.19 -11.95
CA VAL A 122 -3.97 -14.84 -11.40
C VAL A 122 -4.90 -13.98 -12.26
N LEU A 123 -4.73 -14.00 -13.58
CA LEU A 123 -5.56 -13.22 -14.50
C LEU A 123 -7.01 -13.72 -14.54
N ASP A 124 -7.23 -15.04 -14.44
CA ASP A 124 -8.57 -15.63 -14.36
C ASP A 124 -9.31 -15.15 -13.10
N ILE A 125 -8.62 -15.12 -11.95
CA ILE A 125 -9.19 -14.59 -10.70
C ILE A 125 -9.41 -13.07 -10.81
N ALA A 126 -8.47 -12.34 -11.40
CA ALA A 126 -8.59 -10.89 -11.60
C ALA A 126 -9.81 -10.53 -12.46
N ALA A 127 -10.07 -11.29 -13.53
CA ALA A 127 -11.23 -11.10 -14.39
C ALA A 127 -12.54 -11.28 -13.62
N LYS A 128 -12.63 -12.28 -12.74
CA LYS A 128 -13.81 -12.49 -11.89
C LYS A 128 -14.02 -11.36 -10.89
N ILE A 129 -12.94 -10.87 -10.25
CA ILE A 129 -13.01 -9.74 -9.34
C ILE A 129 -13.48 -8.47 -10.07
N ALA A 130 -12.94 -8.21 -11.27
CA ALA A 130 -13.36 -7.08 -12.08
C ALA A 130 -14.85 -7.17 -12.44
N MET A 131 -15.30 -8.32 -12.96
CA MET A 131 -16.70 -8.57 -13.29
C MET A 131 -17.62 -8.35 -12.08
N ARG A 132 -17.24 -8.86 -10.90
CA ARG A 132 -18.02 -8.69 -9.66
C ARG A 132 -18.14 -7.23 -9.21
N LEU A 133 -17.11 -6.43 -9.41
CA LEU A 133 -17.11 -5.01 -9.05
C LEU A 133 -17.81 -4.14 -10.10
N ASP A 134 -17.85 -4.57 -11.36
CA ASP A 134 -18.53 -3.88 -12.46
C ASP A 134 -20.05 -4.14 -12.46
N GLU A 135 -20.49 -5.37 -12.17
CA GLU A 135 -21.91 -5.75 -12.24
C GLU A 135 -22.74 -5.31 -11.03
N LYS A 136 -22.10 -5.20 -9.86
CA LYS A 136 -22.79 -4.98 -8.59
C LYS A 136 -22.17 -3.78 -7.86
N PRO A 137 -22.90 -2.67 -7.71
CA PRO A 137 -22.39 -1.50 -7.02
C PRO A 137 -22.02 -1.85 -5.58
N VAL A 138 -20.94 -1.24 -5.10
CA VAL A 138 -20.49 -1.36 -3.72
C VAL A 138 -21.15 -0.24 -2.92
N GLU A 139 -22.09 -0.63 -2.06
CA GLU A 139 -22.75 0.29 -1.13
C GLU A 139 -21.81 0.62 0.03
N ILE A 140 -21.63 1.93 0.30
CA ILE A 140 -20.74 2.41 1.36
C ILE A 140 -21.60 3.10 2.42
N GLU A 141 -21.44 2.70 3.68
CA GLU A 141 -22.17 3.32 4.78
C GLU A 141 -21.68 4.76 5.02
N GLY A 142 -22.60 5.73 4.99
CA GLY A 142 -22.30 7.15 5.24
C GLY A 142 -21.61 7.89 4.10
N HIS A 143 -21.34 7.23 2.96
CA HIS A 143 -20.70 7.82 1.80
C HIS A 143 -21.31 7.29 0.51
N ARG A 144 -21.25 8.10 -0.55
CA ARG A 144 -21.64 7.69 -1.89
C ARG A 144 -20.40 7.37 -2.72
N LEU A 145 -20.39 6.21 -3.37
CA LEU A 145 -19.38 5.86 -4.37
C LEU A 145 -19.75 6.52 -5.71
N VAL A 146 -19.00 7.53 -6.10
CA VAL A 146 -19.23 8.27 -7.36
C VAL A 146 -18.62 7.53 -8.54
N ASN A 147 -17.42 6.98 -8.34
CA ASN A 147 -16.69 6.27 -9.37
C ASN A 147 -15.85 5.16 -8.76
N LEU A 148 -15.77 4.01 -9.43
CA LEU A 148 -14.84 2.93 -9.15
C LEU A 148 -14.30 2.43 -10.49
N MET A 149 -13.01 2.62 -10.71
CA MET A 149 -12.38 2.33 -12.00
C MET A 149 -11.14 1.47 -11.79
N LEU A 150 -11.07 0.35 -12.51
CA LEU A 150 -9.86 -0.44 -12.65
C LEU A 150 -8.86 0.32 -13.54
N THR A 151 -7.69 0.66 -13.00
CA THR A 151 -6.66 1.44 -13.71
C THR A 151 -5.53 0.56 -14.23
N GLU A 152 -5.20 -0.51 -13.53
CA GLU A 152 -4.10 -1.41 -13.91
C GLU A 152 -4.34 -2.83 -13.40
N VAL A 153 -3.94 -3.83 -14.19
CA VAL A 153 -3.78 -5.22 -13.75
C VAL A 153 -2.37 -5.68 -14.09
N LEU A 154 -1.61 -6.09 -13.07
CA LEU A 154 -0.25 -6.58 -13.20
C LEU A 154 -0.17 -8.01 -12.67
N ALA A 155 0.34 -8.95 -13.46
CA ALA A 155 0.63 -10.32 -13.01
C ALA A 155 2.13 -10.60 -13.13
N ARG A 156 2.81 -10.71 -11.98
CA ARG A 156 4.26 -10.96 -11.92
C ARG A 156 4.59 -12.22 -11.13
N ASN A 157 5.75 -12.80 -11.42
CA ASN A 157 6.33 -13.83 -10.56
C ASN A 157 6.93 -13.12 -9.34
N THR A 158 6.78 -13.72 -8.16
CA THR A 158 7.50 -13.32 -6.96
C THR A 158 8.85 -14.01 -7.00
N ASP A 159 9.89 -13.25 -7.36
CA ASP A 159 11.24 -13.76 -7.54
C ASP A 159 11.67 -14.65 -6.36
N GLY A 160 12.06 -15.89 -6.67
CA GLY A 160 12.61 -16.85 -5.69
C GLY A 160 11.61 -17.64 -4.85
N LEU A 161 10.29 -17.39 -4.91
CA LEU A 161 9.30 -18.05 -4.02
C LEU A 161 8.32 -19.01 -4.73
N GLY A 162 8.42 -19.10 -6.06
CA GLY A 162 7.53 -19.94 -6.90
C GLY A 162 6.06 -19.51 -6.85
N SER A 163 5.78 -18.31 -6.36
CA SER A 163 4.45 -17.71 -6.30
C SER A 163 4.30 -16.63 -7.36
N TYR A 164 3.07 -16.36 -7.73
CA TYR A 164 2.68 -15.29 -8.64
C TYR A 164 1.82 -14.30 -7.86
N LEU A 165 2.14 -13.02 -8.03
CA LEU A 165 1.40 -11.91 -7.48
C LEU A 165 0.67 -11.19 -8.61
N GLY A 166 -0.65 -11.17 -8.51
CA GLY A 166 -1.52 -10.24 -9.21
C GLY A 166 -1.71 -8.97 -8.39
N THR A 167 -1.60 -7.81 -9.01
CA THR A 167 -2.01 -6.53 -8.42
C THR A 167 -3.05 -5.91 -9.34
N MET A 168 -4.24 -5.67 -8.82
CA MET A 168 -5.27 -4.87 -9.47
C MET A 168 -5.33 -3.51 -8.77
N ARG A 169 -5.16 -2.44 -9.53
CA ARG A 169 -5.23 -1.07 -9.01
C ARG A 169 -6.57 -0.46 -9.35
N TYR A 170 -7.26 0.02 -8.33
CA TYR A 170 -8.52 0.72 -8.48
C TYR A 170 -8.36 2.17 -8.07
N ARG A 171 -9.02 3.05 -8.81
CA ARG A 171 -9.29 4.43 -8.41
C ARG A 171 -10.75 4.53 -8.03
N ALA A 172 -11.02 4.93 -6.79
CA ALA A 172 -12.35 5.19 -6.29
C ALA A 172 -12.50 6.67 -5.93
N VAL A 173 -13.68 7.23 -6.17
CA VAL A 173 -14.04 8.59 -5.72
C VAL A 173 -15.29 8.48 -4.87
N THR A 174 -15.23 9.03 -3.67
CA THR A 174 -16.32 9.00 -2.69
C THR A 174 -16.69 10.40 -2.23
N GLU A 175 -17.97 10.63 -2.01
CA GLU A 175 -18.53 11.85 -1.44
C GLU A 175 -19.28 11.51 -0.15
N PRO A 176 -19.41 12.43 0.82
CA PRO A 176 -20.32 12.23 1.94
C PRO A 176 -21.77 12.12 1.43
N ALA A 177 -22.55 11.23 2.04
CA ALA A 177 -23.96 11.01 1.71
C ALA A 177 -24.86 12.13 2.25
#